data_AF-A0A7V3UC23-F1
#
_entry.id   AF-A0A7V3UC23-F1
#
_cell.length_a   1.000
_cell.length_b   1.000
_cell.length_c   1.000
_cell.angle_alpha   90.00
_cell.angle_beta   90.00
_cell.angle_gamma   90.00
#
_symmetry.space_group_name_H-M   'P 1'
#
loop_
_entity.id
_entity.type
_entity.pdbx_description
1 polymer ?
#
loop_
_entity_poly.entity_id
_entity_poly.type
_entity_poly.pdbx_seq_one_letter_code
_entity_poly.pdbx_strand_id
1 'polypeptide(L)'
;MQRHYIRLFIPALILLVVLSAAFLLFNEKLESYGIDTELLLWGNLFIFIITLFSFLMMGRGLSAKNAHAFFRLVYGSFMLKLFTLAGAAFAYIMMMKKEVNKPGLFICMGLYLVYTFIEVSALLKISKKKASG
;
A
#
# COMPACT_ATOMS: atom_id res chain seq x y z
N MET A 1 -14.12 -1.24 20.62
CA MET A 1 -13.27 -0.27 19.86
C MET A 1 -12.63 -0.85 18.58
N GLN A 2 -12.34 -2.17 18.49
CA GLN A 2 -11.57 -2.79 17.38
C GLN A 2 -12.33 -3.03 16.05
N ARG A 3 -13.64 -3.34 16.06
CA ARG A 3 -14.39 -3.77 14.85
C ARG A 3 -14.54 -2.71 13.74
N HIS A 4 -14.47 -1.42 14.07
CA HIS A 4 -14.68 -0.36 13.07
C HIS A 4 -13.44 -0.13 12.20
N TYR A 5 -12.24 -0.35 12.75
CA TYR A 5 -10.96 -0.17 12.05
C TYR A 5 -10.73 -1.22 10.96
N ILE A 6 -11.14 -2.47 11.21
CA ILE A 6 -10.99 -3.57 10.24
C ILE A 6 -11.83 -3.32 8.97
N ARG A 7 -13.02 -2.70 9.11
CA ARG A 7 -13.89 -2.37 7.97
C ARG A 7 -13.28 -1.35 7.01
N LEU A 8 -12.42 -0.47 7.52
CA LEU A 8 -11.73 0.55 6.71
C LEU A 8 -10.56 -0.04 5.92
N PHE A 9 -10.08 -1.23 6.31
CA PHE A 9 -9.01 -1.95 5.63
C PHE A 9 -9.53 -2.97 4.60
N ILE A 10 -10.83 -3.29 4.62
CA ILE A 10 -11.47 -4.18 3.63
C ILE A 10 -11.17 -3.75 2.17
N PRO A 11 -11.22 -2.47 1.78
CA PRO A 11 -10.90 -2.08 0.41
C PRO A 11 -9.47 -2.43 -0.01
N ALA A 12 -8.49 -2.30 0.89
CA ALA A 12 -7.11 -2.68 0.61
C ALA A 12 -6.96 -4.21 0.49
N LEU A 13 -7.68 -4.99 1.30
CA LEU A 13 -7.72 -6.45 1.20
C LEU A 13 -8.38 -6.93 -0.09
N ILE A 14 -9.51 -6.32 -0.47
CA ILE A 14 -10.18 -6.60 -1.74
C ILE A 14 -9.24 -6.29 -2.89
N LEU A 15 -8.53 -5.15 -2.84
CA LEU A 15 -7.57 -4.77 -3.87
C LEU A 15 -6.44 -5.81 -3.99
N LEU A 16 -5.89 -6.28 -2.87
CA LEU A 16 -4.89 -7.36 -2.85
C LEU A 16 -5.41 -8.60 -3.59
N VAL A 17 -6.58 -9.09 -3.19
CA VAL A 17 -7.15 -10.33 -3.75
C VAL A 17 -7.50 -10.18 -5.22
N VAL A 18 -8.15 -9.08 -5.60
CA VAL A 18 -8.56 -8.82 -6.99
C VAL A 18 -7.35 -8.67 -7.90
N LEU A 19 -6.32 -7.92 -7.48
CA LEU A 19 -5.11 -7.76 -8.28
C LEU A 19 -4.32 -9.06 -8.38
N SER A 20 -4.16 -9.80 -7.28
CA SER A 20 -3.46 -11.09 -7.32
C SER A 20 -4.20 -12.10 -8.21
N ALA A 21 -5.53 -12.15 -8.14
CA ALA A 21 -6.33 -12.97 -9.06
C ALA A 21 -6.18 -12.52 -10.51
N ALA A 22 -6.21 -11.21 -10.78
CA ALA A 22 -6.01 -10.67 -12.12
C ALA A 22 -4.61 -11.00 -12.67
N PHE A 23 -3.55 -10.87 -11.87
CA PHE A 23 -2.19 -11.20 -12.28
C PHE A 23 -2.03 -12.68 -12.61
N LEU A 24 -2.66 -13.57 -11.84
CA LEU A 24 -2.66 -15.00 -12.14
C LEU A 24 -3.47 -15.35 -13.38
N LEU A 25 -4.66 -14.75 -13.55
CA LEU A 25 -5.53 -15.02 -14.71
C LEU A 25 -4.96 -14.47 -16.03
N PHE A 26 -4.26 -13.34 -15.96
CA PHE A 26 -3.66 -12.68 -17.12
C PHE A 26 -2.14 -12.93 -17.23
N ASN A 27 -1.60 -13.93 -16.53
CA ASN A 27 -0.17 -14.23 -16.51
C ASN A 27 0.40 -14.36 -17.93
N GLU A 28 -0.19 -15.21 -18.79
CA GLU A 28 0.33 -15.42 -20.16
C GLU A 28 0.37 -14.12 -20.99
N LYS A 29 -0.64 -13.26 -20.82
CA LYS A 29 -0.67 -11.95 -21.49
C LYS A 29 0.39 -11.02 -20.91
N LEU A 30 0.52 -10.94 -19.59
CA LEU A 30 1.53 -10.11 -18.92
C LEU A 30 2.94 -10.50 -19.34
N GLU A 31 3.24 -11.80 -19.38
CA GLU A 31 4.53 -12.32 -19.82
C GLU A 31 4.81 -11.99 -21.30
N SER A 32 3.78 -12.02 -22.16
CA SER A 32 3.91 -11.60 -23.56
C SER A 32 4.28 -10.11 -23.73
N TYR A 33 3.93 -9.26 -22.75
CA TYR A 33 4.35 -7.85 -22.68
C TYR A 33 5.69 -7.66 -21.95
N GLY A 34 6.38 -8.75 -21.59
CA GLY A 34 7.62 -8.70 -20.81
C GLY A 34 7.40 -8.24 -19.38
N ILE A 35 6.21 -8.43 -18.82
CA ILE A 35 5.87 -8.12 -17.42
C ILE A 35 5.96 -9.39 -16.60
N ASP A 36 6.85 -9.38 -15.63
CA ASP A 36 7.04 -10.48 -14.70
C ASP A 36 5.90 -10.49 -13.67
N THR A 37 5.03 -11.50 -13.80
CA THR A 37 3.89 -11.71 -12.92
C THR A 37 4.32 -12.00 -11.48
N GLU A 38 5.46 -12.66 -11.29
CA GLU A 38 5.99 -12.97 -9.95
C GLU A 38 6.40 -11.68 -9.23
N LEU A 39 7.08 -10.76 -9.93
CA LEU A 39 7.37 -9.42 -9.40
C LEU A 39 6.10 -8.67 -8.99
N LEU A 40 5.04 -8.74 -9.81
CA LEU A 40 3.78 -8.07 -9.49
C LEU A 40 3.08 -8.65 -8.26
N LEU A 41 3.09 -9.96 -8.09
CA LEU A 41 2.50 -10.64 -6.94
C LEU A 41 3.26 -10.29 -5.65
N TRP A 42 4.60 -10.43 -5.66
CA TRP A 42 5.43 -10.08 -4.51
C TRP A 42 5.36 -8.59 -4.19
N GLY A 43 5.40 -7.74 -5.22
CA GLY A 43 5.25 -6.29 -5.07
C GLY A 43 3.91 -5.89 -4.46
N ASN A 44 2.81 -6.46 -4.96
CA ASN A 44 1.46 -6.22 -4.43
C ASN A 44 1.34 -6.66 -2.96
N LEU A 45 1.85 -7.85 -2.63
CA LEU A 45 1.86 -8.35 -1.25
C LEU A 45 2.70 -7.46 -0.32
N PHE A 46 3.88 -7.04 -0.77
CA PHE A 46 4.77 -6.18 0.00
C PHE A 46 4.14 -4.80 0.28
N ILE A 47 3.57 -4.15 -0.75
CA ILE A 47 2.84 -2.88 -0.61
C ILE A 47 1.67 -3.02 0.37
N PHE A 48 0.93 -4.12 0.30
CA PHE A 48 -0.17 -4.41 1.21
C PHE A 48 0.30 -4.54 2.66
N ILE A 49 1.38 -5.29 2.93
CA ILE A 49 1.94 -5.44 4.29
C ILE A 49 2.37 -4.09 4.87
N ILE A 50 3.04 -3.26 4.06
CA ILE A 50 3.47 -1.92 4.46
C ILE A 50 2.26 -1.02 4.75
N THR A 51 1.21 -1.12 3.94
CA THR A 51 -0.04 -0.37 4.13
C THR A 51 -0.77 -0.83 5.38
N LEU A 52 -0.77 -2.13 5.68
CA LEU A 52 -1.32 -2.67 6.92
C LEU A 52 -0.57 -2.12 8.13
N PHE A 53 0.77 -2.14 8.11
CA PHE A 53 1.57 -1.62 9.21
C PHE A 53 1.35 -0.12 9.43
N SER A 54 1.30 0.67 8.35
CA SER A 54 0.99 2.10 8.39
C SER A 54 -0.38 2.38 8.99
N PHE A 55 -1.39 1.61 8.58
CA PHE A 55 -2.74 1.73 9.11
C PHE A 55 -2.80 1.43 10.63
N LEU A 56 -2.06 0.42 11.10
CA LEU A 56 -1.97 0.09 12.52
C LEU A 56 -1.31 1.21 13.34
N MET A 57 -0.25 1.84 12.81
CA MET A 57 0.38 3.00 13.44
C MET A 57 -0.59 4.18 13.56
N MET A 58 -1.31 4.49 12.48
CA MET A 58 -2.26 5.60 12.45
C MET A 58 -3.50 5.33 13.34
N GLY A 59 -3.95 4.08 13.44
CA GLY A 59 -5.03 3.67 14.34
C GLY A 59 -4.73 3.96 15.82
N ARG A 60 -3.47 3.83 16.25
CA ARG A 60 -3.03 4.26 17.59
C ARG A 60 -3.07 5.78 17.75
N GLY A 61 -2.73 6.52 16.70
CA GLY A 61 -2.78 7.98 16.64
C GLY A 61 -4.16 8.60 16.78
N LEU A 62 -5.19 7.91 16.28
CA LEU A 62 -6.59 8.35 16.38
C LEU A 62 -7.13 8.40 17.80
N SER A 63 -6.52 7.63 18.72
CA SER A 63 -6.83 7.68 20.15
C SER A 63 -6.24 8.92 20.85
N ALA A 64 -5.32 9.65 20.19
CA ALA A 64 -4.80 10.90 20.74
C ALA A 64 -5.87 12.01 20.67
N LYS A 65 -5.97 12.81 21.74
CA LYS A 65 -6.87 13.97 21.82
C LYS A 65 -6.45 15.13 20.90
N ASN A 66 -5.20 15.16 20.43
CA ASN A 66 -4.62 16.32 19.74
C ASN A 66 -4.46 16.11 18.23
N ALA A 67 -5.02 17.02 17.42
CA ALA A 67 -4.93 17.01 15.95
C ALA A 67 -3.47 16.99 15.44
N HIS A 68 -2.55 17.73 16.08
CA HIS A 68 -1.13 17.73 15.71
C HIS A 68 -0.48 16.34 15.85
N ALA A 69 -0.88 15.55 16.85
CA ALA A 69 -0.36 14.20 17.04
C ALA A 69 -0.85 13.23 15.95
N PHE A 70 -2.09 13.42 15.47
CA PHE A 70 -2.64 12.67 14.34
C PHE A 70 -1.88 12.96 13.05
N PHE A 71 -1.73 14.24 12.67
CA PHE A 71 -1.01 14.61 11.45
C PHE A 71 0.45 14.13 11.47
N ARG A 72 1.15 14.24 12.60
CA ARG A 72 2.51 13.71 12.74
C ARG A 72 2.62 12.22 12.43
N LEU A 73 1.65 11.42 12.87
CA LEU A 73 1.61 9.99 12.54
C LEU A 73 1.23 9.73 11.09
N VAL A 74 0.42 10.61 10.49
CA VAL A 74 0.08 10.54 9.06
C VAL A 74 1.30 10.79 8.18
N TYR A 75 2.05 11.86 8.47
CA TYR A 75 3.30 12.15 7.76
C TYR A 75 4.35 11.07 8.02
N GLY A 76 4.43 10.57 9.26
CA GLY A 76 5.37 9.51 9.63
C GLY A 76 5.12 8.20 8.88
N SER A 77 3.87 7.77 8.75
CA SER A 77 3.56 6.56 7.98
C SER A 77 3.79 6.77 6.48
N PHE A 78 3.43 7.92 5.92
CA PHE A 78 3.71 8.22 4.52
C PHE A 78 5.21 8.16 4.22
N MET A 79 6.05 8.79 5.06
CA MET A 79 7.50 8.73 4.95
C MET A 79 8.02 7.29 5.07
N LEU A 80 7.55 6.53 6.07
CA LEU A 80 7.91 5.13 6.24
C LEU A 80 7.66 4.35 4.95
N LYS A 81 6.45 4.43 4.38
CA LYS A 81 6.11 3.72 3.15
C LYS A 81 7.01 4.14 1.99
N LEU A 82 7.22 5.43 1.81
CA LEU A 82 8.01 5.97 0.70
C LEU A 82 9.45 5.47 0.76
N PHE A 83 10.10 5.55 1.92
CA PHE A 83 11.48 5.07 2.08
C PHE A 83 11.57 3.54 2.02
N THR A 84 10.63 2.81 2.61
CA THR A 84 10.63 1.34 2.55
C THR A 84 10.42 0.83 1.12
N LEU A 85 9.49 1.43 0.36
CA LEU A 85 9.25 1.07 -1.04
C LEU A 85 10.39 1.50 -1.96
N ALA A 86 10.93 2.71 -1.78
CA ALA A 86 12.10 3.15 -2.53
C ALA A 86 13.31 2.25 -2.25
N GLY A 87 13.54 1.91 -0.98
CA GLY A 87 14.61 0.98 -0.58
C GLY A 87 14.43 -0.42 -1.18
N ALA A 88 13.21 -0.96 -1.16
CA ALA A 88 12.91 -2.26 -1.74
C ALA A 88 13.08 -2.26 -3.28
N ALA A 89 12.60 -1.22 -3.96
CA ALA A 89 12.79 -1.04 -5.39
C ALA A 89 14.28 -0.93 -5.75
N PHE A 90 15.05 -0.16 -4.96
CA PHE A 90 16.49 -0.03 -5.15
C PHE A 90 17.21 -1.36 -4.94
N ALA A 91 16.89 -2.10 -3.88
CA ALA A 91 17.44 -3.43 -3.61
C ALA A 91 17.15 -4.40 -4.77
N TYR A 92 15.91 -4.43 -5.28
CA TYR A 92 15.54 -5.24 -6.44
C TYR A 92 16.35 -4.86 -7.69
N ILE A 93 16.51 -3.55 -7.96
CA ILE A 93 17.32 -3.07 -9.09
C ILE A 93 18.79 -3.52 -8.95
N MET A 94 19.36 -3.45 -7.74
CA MET A 94 20.74 -3.88 -7.50
C MET A 94 20.94 -5.40 -7.63
N MET A 95 19.93 -6.20 -7.27
CA MET A 95 19.98 -7.66 -7.36
C MET A 95 19.83 -8.14 -8.80
N MET A 96 18.83 -7.63 -9.54
CA MET A 96 18.53 -8.08 -10.91
C MET A 96 19.37 -7.37 -11.98
N LYS A 97 19.94 -6.20 -11.68
CA LYS A 97 20.82 -5.40 -12.56
C LYS A 97 20.28 -5.17 -13.98
N LYS A 98 20.65 -6.02 -14.93
CA LYS A 98 20.26 -5.92 -16.35
C LYS A 98 18.93 -6.60 -16.66
N GLU A 99 18.50 -7.53 -15.81
CA GLU A 99 17.24 -8.28 -15.94
C GLU A 99 16.09 -7.64 -15.16
N VAL A 100 16.24 -6.35 -14.82
CA VAL A 100 15.21 -5.61 -14.10
C VAL A 100 13.96 -5.49 -14.96
N ASN A 101 12.85 -6.01 -14.44
CA ASN A 101 11.55 -5.86 -15.07
C ASN A 101 11.02 -4.43 -14.87
N LYS A 102 11.46 -3.50 -15.73
CA LYS A 102 11.04 -2.09 -15.72
C LYS A 102 9.52 -1.90 -15.77
N PRO A 103 8.75 -2.58 -16.65
CA PRO A 103 7.31 -2.35 -16.69
C PRO A 103 6.61 -2.85 -15.43
N GLY A 104 7.01 -3.99 -14.87
CA GLY A 104 6.50 -4.48 -13.59
C GLY A 104 6.80 -3.55 -12.41
N LEU A 105 8.01 -2.98 -12.36
CA LEU A 105 8.37 -1.96 -11.37
C LEU A 105 7.48 -0.72 -11.46
N PHE A 106 7.21 -0.23 -12.68
CA PHE A 106 6.31 0.90 -12.91
C PHE A 106 4.88 0.59 -12.47
N ILE A 107 4.38 -0.61 -12.73
CA ILE A 107 3.07 -1.06 -12.24
C ILE A 107 3.06 -1.07 -10.71
N CYS A 108 4.09 -1.62 -10.05
CA CYS A 108 4.21 -1.61 -8.59
C CYS A 108 4.20 -0.18 -8.01
N MET A 109 4.83 0.79 -8.69
CA MET A 109 4.75 2.21 -8.30
C MET A 109 3.33 2.76 -8.43
N GLY A 110 2.62 2.41 -9.50
CA GLY A 110 1.21 2.75 -9.67
C GLY A 110 0.33 2.15 -8.57
N LEU A 111 0.53 0.87 -8.24
CA LEU A 111 -0.18 0.18 -7.17
C LEU A 111 0.04 0.86 -5.82
N TYR A 112 1.27 1.27 -5.51
CA TYR A 112 1.56 2.03 -4.29
C TYR A 112 0.68 3.27 -4.15
N LEU A 113 0.48 4.03 -5.23
CA LEU A 113 -0.38 5.21 -5.22
C LEU A 113 -1.83 4.81 -4.90
N VAL A 114 -2.35 3.75 -5.54
CA VAL A 114 -3.72 3.26 -5.30
C VAL A 114 -3.91 2.86 -3.83
N TYR A 115 -3.00 2.06 -3.25
CA TYR A 115 -3.05 1.69 -1.83
C TYR A 115 -2.98 2.91 -0.91
N THR A 116 -2.14 3.89 -1.25
CA THR A 116 -2.01 5.12 -0.46
C THR A 116 -3.26 5.98 -0.54
N PHE A 117 -3.90 6.11 -1.70
CA PHE A 117 -5.17 6.82 -1.83
C PHE A 117 -6.27 6.16 -0.99
N ILE A 118 -6.35 4.83 -0.99
CA ILE A 118 -7.31 4.09 -0.16
C ILE A 118 -7.07 4.38 1.32
N GLU A 119 -5.81 4.29 1.78
CA GLU A 119 -5.45 4.54 3.18
C GLU A 119 -5.78 5.97 3.60
N VAL A 120 -5.33 6.98 2.84
CA VAL A 120 -5.58 8.40 3.14
C VAL A 120 -7.08 8.70 3.14
N SER A 121 -7.83 8.18 2.17
CA SER A 121 -9.28 8.36 2.09
C SER A 121 -10.01 7.74 3.29
N ALA A 122 -9.58 6.55 3.71
CA ALA A 122 -10.11 5.91 4.90
C ALA A 122 -9.86 6.76 6.15
N LEU A 123 -8.67 7.33 6.30
CA LEU A 123 -8.30 8.16 7.44
C LEU A 123 -9.04 9.51 7.48
N LEU A 124 -9.19 10.17 6.32
CA LEU A 124 -9.97 11.40 6.22
C LEU A 124 -11.42 11.18 6.66
N LYS A 125 -12.02 10.03 6.31
CA LYS A 125 -13.36 9.66 6.77
C LYS A 125 -13.42 9.50 8.29
N ILE A 126 -12.42 8.89 8.91
CA ILE A 126 -12.37 8.74 10.38
C ILE A 126 -12.24 10.11 11.05
N SER A 127 -11.35 10.97 10.53
CA SER A 127 -11.11 12.31 11.10
C SER A 127 -12.38 13.18 11.08
N LYS A 128 -13.10 13.23 9.95
CA LYS A 128 -14.37 13.96 9.84
C LYS A 128 -15.44 13.47 10.82
N LYS A 129 -15.51 12.15 11.05
CA LYS A 129 -16.48 11.55 11.97
C LYS A 129 -16.20 11.91 13.43
N LYS A 130 -14.93 12.13 13.80
CA LYS A 130 -14.55 12.58 15.15
C LYS A 130 -14.81 14.07 15.39
N ALA A 131 -14.86 14.88 14.33
CA ALA A 131 -15.14 16.32 14.45
C ALA A 131 -16.65 16.66 14.50
N SER A 132 -17.52 15.69 14.20
CA SER A 132 -18.98 15.85 14.07
C SER A 132 -19.79 15.12 15.16
N GLY A 133 -19.14 14.54 16.17
CA GLY A 133 -19.75 13.95 17.36
C GLY A 133 -18.93 14.25 18.59
#